data_AF-A0A2T6F938-F1
#
_entry.id   AF-A0A2T6F938-F1
#
_cell.length_a   1.000
_cell.length_b   1.000
_cell.length_c   1.000
_cell.angle_alpha   90.00
_cell.angle_beta   90.00
_cell.angle_gamma   90.00
#
_symmetry.space_group_name_H-M   'P 1'
#
loop_
_entity.id
_entity.type
_entity.pdbx_description
1 polymer ?
#
loop_
_entity_poly.entity_id
_entity_poly.type
_entity_poly.pdbx_seq_one_letter_code
_entity_poly.pdbx_strand_id
1 'polypeptide(L)'
;MSDLNHYIGGDLSLSATGDFLKVDGTIQGQQRVLRRLLTNPATLDSNGNVIVPADYIFHPAYGAGLPRMVGDTLNIPKIRALIRGQIFLEACVSKNPEPIITVTAIQGGVSVYIHYNDAITGKPVALAFDVNR
;
A
#
# COMPACT_ATOMS: atom_id res chain seq x y z
N MET A 1 15.68 10.75 -5.91
CA MET A 1 15.27 11.62 -4.79
C MET A 1 14.79 10.70 -3.68
N SER A 2 15.41 10.76 -2.51
CA SER A 2 15.04 9.93 -1.35
C SER A 2 13.79 10.49 -0.66
N ASP A 3 12.98 9.61 -0.08
CA ASP A 3 11.83 10.00 0.76
C ASP A 3 12.25 10.00 2.24
N LEU A 4 11.41 10.57 3.09
CA LEU A 4 11.50 10.33 4.52
C LEU A 4 11.14 8.87 4.82
N ASN A 5 11.89 8.25 5.73
CA ASN A 5 11.57 6.92 6.22
C ASN A 5 10.29 6.99 7.04
N HIS A 6 9.23 6.38 6.51
CA HIS A 6 7.94 6.31 7.18
C HIS A 6 7.26 4.99 6.81
N TYR A 7 7.39 4.03 7.72
CA TYR A 7 6.67 2.77 7.67
C TYR A 7 5.26 2.96 8.20
N ILE A 8 4.28 2.30 7.57
CA ILE A 8 2.86 2.46 7.93
C ILE A 8 2.63 2.13 9.41
N GLY A 9 1.88 3.00 10.11
CA GLY A 9 1.61 2.89 11.54
C GLY A 9 2.76 3.32 12.47
N GLY A 10 3.94 3.68 11.92
CA GLY A 10 5.03 4.30 12.66
C GLY A 10 5.02 5.82 12.55
N ASP A 11 5.97 6.47 13.22
CA ASP A 11 6.25 7.91 13.09
C ASP A 11 7.60 8.13 12.39
N LEU A 12 7.92 9.38 12.05
CA LEU A 12 9.21 9.77 11.52
C LEU A 12 10.32 9.42 12.52
N SER A 13 11.38 8.83 11.99
CA SER A 13 12.55 8.47 12.79
C SER A 13 13.68 9.46 12.55
N LEU A 14 14.50 9.67 13.59
CA LEU A 14 15.76 10.40 13.47
C LEU A 14 16.87 9.47 12.97
N SER A 15 17.83 10.05 12.27
CA SER A 15 19.07 9.38 11.88
C SER A 15 20.09 9.43 13.03
N ALA A 16 21.19 8.71 12.88
CA ALA A 16 22.32 8.76 13.83
C ALA A 16 22.95 10.16 13.96
N THR A 17 22.77 11.04 12.97
CA THR A 17 23.28 12.42 12.97
C THR A 17 22.26 13.45 13.46
N GLY A 18 21.07 13.01 13.88
CA GLY A 18 20.03 13.87 14.44
C GLY A 18 19.15 14.60 13.42
N ASP A 19 19.32 14.36 12.12
CA ASP A 19 18.36 14.76 11.09
C ASP A 19 17.28 13.69 10.87
N PHE A 20 16.30 13.94 9.99
CA PHE A 20 15.30 12.91 9.68
C PHE A 20 15.91 11.77 8.88
N LEU A 21 15.57 10.54 9.28
CA LEU A 21 15.96 9.34 8.57
C LEU A 21 15.31 9.32 7.19
N LYS A 22 16.12 9.13 6.15
CA LYS A 22 15.69 9.05 4.76
C LYS A 22 15.75 7.60 4.29
N VAL A 23 14.99 7.30 3.25
CA VAL A 23 14.95 6.00 2.59
C VAL A 23 15.06 6.19 1.08
N ASP A 24 15.77 5.29 0.42
CA ASP A 24 15.93 5.26 -1.02
C ASP A 24 15.79 3.85 -1.61
N GLY A 25 15.87 3.79 -2.95
CA GLY A 25 15.88 2.55 -3.71
C GLY A 25 14.70 1.64 -3.43
N THR A 26 14.99 0.35 -3.25
CA THR A 26 13.96 -0.68 -3.08
C THR A 26 13.16 -0.51 -1.79
N ILE A 27 13.77 -0.05 -0.69
CA ILE A 27 13.06 0.15 0.58
C ILE A 27 12.05 1.30 0.45
N GLN A 28 12.42 2.37 -0.24
CA GLN A 28 11.51 3.47 -0.56
C GLN A 28 10.31 2.95 -1.38
N GLY A 29 10.56 2.12 -2.39
CA GLY A 29 9.51 1.47 -3.19
C GLY A 29 8.56 0.62 -2.35
N GLN A 30 9.10 -0.22 -1.47
CA GLN A 30 8.31 -1.04 -0.55
C GLN A 30 7.39 -0.19 0.33
N GLN A 31 7.90 0.90 0.91
CA GLN A 31 7.10 1.80 1.74
C GLN A 31 6.02 2.52 0.94
N ARG A 32 6.28 2.89 -0.32
CA ARG A 32 5.27 3.50 -1.20
C ARG A 32 4.16 2.52 -1.57
N VAL A 33 4.49 1.27 -1.87
CA VAL A 33 3.49 0.21 -2.14
C VAL A 33 2.60 0.02 -0.91
N LEU A 34 3.19 -0.14 0.28
CA LEU A 34 2.43 -0.26 1.52
C LEU A 34 1.55 0.98 1.76
N ARG A 35 2.09 2.18 1.58
CA ARG A 35 1.34 3.43 1.74
C ARG A 35 0.17 3.51 0.77
N ARG A 36 0.35 3.18 -0.51
CA ARG A 36 -0.74 3.15 -1.48
C ARG A 36 -1.81 2.15 -1.09
N LEU A 37 -1.44 0.94 -0.69
CA LEU A 37 -2.41 -0.10 -0.37
C LEU A 37 -3.20 0.21 0.91
N LEU A 38 -2.57 0.86 1.88
CA LEU A 38 -3.13 1.08 3.22
C LEU A 38 -3.68 2.49 3.46
N THR A 39 -3.57 3.40 2.49
CA THR A 39 -4.23 4.72 2.56
C THR A 39 -5.64 4.61 2.00
N ASN A 40 -6.62 5.21 2.69
CA ASN A 40 -8.00 5.24 2.21
C ASN A 40 -8.29 6.48 1.35
N PRO A 41 -8.77 6.31 0.10
CA PRO A 41 -9.21 7.43 -0.73
C PRO A 41 -10.58 7.98 -0.26
N ALA A 42 -11.00 9.14 -0.77
CA ALA A 42 -12.32 9.68 -0.51
C ALA A 42 -13.40 8.77 -1.12
N THR A 43 -14.50 8.57 -0.38
CA THR A 43 -15.69 7.90 -0.91
C THR A 43 -16.67 8.97 -1.35
N LEU A 44 -17.13 8.89 -2.60
CA LEU A 44 -18.09 9.82 -3.19
C LEU A 44 -19.47 9.18 -3.27
N ASP A 45 -20.52 9.99 -3.15
CA ASP A 45 -21.89 9.59 -3.49
C ASP A 45 -22.09 9.57 -5.01
N SER A 46 -23.27 9.15 -5.47
CA SER A 46 -23.61 9.14 -6.90
C SER A 46 -23.63 10.54 -7.54
N ASN A 47 -23.68 11.59 -6.73
CA ASN A 47 -23.66 12.99 -7.17
C ASN A 47 -22.25 13.60 -7.12
N GLY A 48 -21.23 12.83 -6.71
CA GLY A 48 -19.85 13.28 -6.59
C GLY A 48 -19.52 14.00 -5.27
N ASN A 49 -20.43 14.04 -4.30
CA ASN A 49 -20.17 14.62 -2.98
C ASN A 49 -19.38 13.66 -2.10
N VAL A 50 -18.44 14.18 -1.32
CA VAL A 50 -17.65 13.38 -0.38
C VAL A 50 -18.53 12.90 0.78
N ILE A 51 -18.71 11.57 0.89
CA ILE A 51 -19.38 10.92 2.03
C ILE A 51 -18.37 10.68 3.15
N VAL A 52 -17.18 10.16 2.79
CA VAL A 52 -16.10 9.88 3.72
C VAL A 52 -14.83 10.56 3.20
N PRO A 53 -14.18 11.43 3.99
CA PRO A 53 -12.97 12.10 3.55
C PRO A 53 -11.84 11.10 3.27
N ALA A 54 -10.89 11.50 2.43
CA ALA A 54 -9.66 10.74 2.23
C ALA A 54 -8.72 10.91 3.42
N ASP A 55 -7.89 9.90 3.68
CA ASP A 55 -6.82 10.04 4.66
C ASP A 55 -5.75 11.03 4.17
N TYR A 56 -5.54 11.10 2.85
CA TYR A 56 -4.61 12.05 2.25
C TYR A 56 -5.33 13.27 1.67
N ILE A 57 -5.37 14.35 2.45
CA ILE A 57 -6.12 15.57 2.13
C ILE A 57 -5.72 16.26 0.81
N PHE A 58 -4.45 16.18 0.42
CA PHE A 58 -3.94 16.83 -0.80
C PHE A 58 -4.18 16.00 -2.06
N HIS A 59 -4.41 14.69 -1.92
CA HIS A 59 -4.71 13.79 -3.03
C HIS A 59 -5.87 12.87 -2.65
N PRO A 60 -7.12 13.36 -2.69
CA PRO A 60 -8.26 12.62 -2.17
C PRO A 60 -8.51 11.28 -2.88
N ALA A 61 -8.07 11.12 -4.13
CA ALA A 61 -8.19 9.86 -4.88
C ALA A 61 -7.04 8.87 -4.63
N TYR A 62 -6.03 9.23 -3.83
CA TYR A 62 -4.87 8.38 -3.58
C TYR A 62 -5.20 7.28 -2.58
N GLY A 63 -4.77 6.06 -2.92
CA GLY A 63 -4.84 4.90 -2.05
C GLY A 63 -5.78 3.81 -2.57
N ALA A 64 -5.62 2.60 -2.06
CA ALA A 64 -6.46 1.45 -2.35
C ALA A 64 -7.63 1.31 -1.36
N GLY A 65 -7.44 1.80 -0.13
CA GLY A 65 -8.43 1.69 0.94
C GLY A 65 -8.65 0.27 1.46
N LEU A 66 -7.61 -0.56 1.53
CA LEU A 66 -7.74 -1.90 2.12
C LEU A 66 -8.28 -1.90 3.56
N PRO A 67 -7.85 -0.99 4.47
CA PRO A 67 -8.35 -0.98 5.84
C PRO A 67 -9.86 -0.76 5.94
N ARG A 68 -10.46 0.02 5.02
CA ARG A 68 -11.93 0.21 4.98
C ARG A 68 -12.72 -1.06 4.71
N MET A 69 -12.09 -2.12 4.22
CA MET A 69 -12.76 -3.40 4.00
C MET A 69 -12.84 -4.26 5.28
N VAL A 70 -12.20 -3.84 6.37
CA VAL A 70 -12.31 -4.53 7.66
C VAL A 70 -13.73 -4.36 8.20
N GLY A 71 -14.39 -5.49 8.50
CA GLY A 71 -15.79 -5.53 8.92
C GLY A 71 -16.78 -5.80 7.77
N ASP A 72 -16.35 -5.71 6.51
CA ASP A 72 -17.17 -6.11 5.36
C ASP A 72 -17.23 -7.64 5.20
N THR A 73 -18.19 -8.10 4.37
CA THR A 73 -18.22 -9.51 3.95
C THR A 73 -16.96 -9.85 3.15
N LEU A 74 -16.23 -10.86 3.60
CA LEU A 74 -14.96 -11.27 3.01
C LEU A 74 -15.13 -11.70 1.54
N ASN A 75 -14.42 -11.02 0.64
CA ASN A 75 -14.34 -11.36 -0.77
C ASN A 75 -12.87 -11.33 -1.24
N ILE A 76 -12.21 -12.48 -1.16
CA ILE A 76 -10.79 -12.64 -1.52
C ILE A 76 -10.50 -12.23 -2.98
N PRO A 77 -11.29 -12.67 -4.00
CA PRO A 77 -11.08 -12.23 -5.37
C PRO A 77 -11.13 -10.71 -5.55
N LYS A 78 -12.09 -10.02 -4.89
CA LYS A 78 -12.22 -8.55 -4.94
C LYS A 78 -10.98 -7.87 -4.34
N ILE A 79 -10.52 -8.32 -3.17
CA ILE A 79 -9.33 -7.77 -2.50
C ILE A 79 -8.10 -7.97 -3.40
N ARG A 80 -7.92 -9.16 -3.97
CA ARG A 80 -6.78 -9.45 -4.86
C ARG A 80 -6.80 -8.57 -6.11
N ALA A 81 -7.97 -8.39 -6.72
CA ALA A 81 -8.14 -7.53 -7.90
C ALA A 81 -7.82 -6.06 -7.57
N LEU A 82 -8.25 -5.57 -6.41
CA LEU A 82 -7.95 -4.22 -5.92
C LEU A 82 -6.45 -4.01 -5.71
N ILE A 83 -5.77 -4.94 -5.01
CA ILE A 83 -4.31 -4.88 -4.82
C ILE A 83 -3.59 -4.85 -6.16
N ARG A 84 -3.99 -5.72 -7.10
CA ARG A 84 -3.40 -5.79 -8.44
C ARG A 84 -3.59 -4.48 -9.22
N GLY A 85 -4.77 -3.87 -9.17
CA GLY A 85 -5.02 -2.59 -9.84
C GLY A 85 -4.18 -1.44 -9.27
N GLN A 86 -3.84 -1.51 -7.98
CA GLN A 86 -3.14 -0.43 -7.28
C GLN A 86 -1.62 -0.58 -7.32
N ILE A 87 -1.10 -1.81 -7.23
CA ILE A 87 0.35 -2.04 -7.14
C ILE A 87 1.10 -1.55 -8.39
N PHE A 88 0.50 -1.65 -9.57
CA PHE A 88 1.10 -1.17 -10.82
C PHE A 88 1.16 0.36 -10.96
N LEU A 89 0.54 1.11 -10.05
CA LEU A 89 0.66 2.57 -9.99
C LEU A 89 1.95 3.00 -9.28
N GLU A 90 2.69 2.08 -8.66
CA GLU A 90 4.00 2.34 -8.08
C GLU A 90 5.13 1.96 -9.04
N ALA A 91 5.98 2.95 -9.34
CA ALA A 91 7.04 2.81 -10.33
C ALA A 91 8.11 1.75 -9.98
N CYS A 92 8.21 1.34 -8.71
CA CYS A 92 9.14 0.30 -8.28
C CYS A 92 8.68 -1.11 -8.66
N VAL A 93 7.45 -1.30 -9.16
CA VAL A 93 6.89 -2.63 -9.42
C VAL A 93 7.05 -2.96 -10.90
N SER A 94 7.86 -3.98 -11.20
CA SER A 94 7.98 -4.47 -12.58
C SER A 94 6.67 -5.09 -13.05
N LYS A 95 6.33 -4.86 -14.32
CA LYS A 95 5.20 -5.52 -15.00
C LYS A 95 5.57 -6.91 -15.52
N ASN A 96 6.86 -7.21 -15.66
CA ASN A 96 7.37 -8.49 -16.15
C ASN A 96 8.62 -8.91 -15.35
N PRO A 97 8.62 -10.05 -14.64
CA PRO A 97 7.47 -10.94 -14.44
C PRO A 97 6.33 -10.25 -13.68
N GLU A 98 5.13 -10.79 -13.86
CA GLU A 98 3.94 -10.26 -13.19
C GLU A 98 4.02 -10.49 -11.66
N PRO A 99 3.65 -9.50 -10.82
CA PRO A 99 3.56 -9.68 -9.38
C PRO A 99 2.63 -10.82 -8.96
N ILE A 100 3.11 -11.65 -8.04
CA ILE A 100 2.31 -12.69 -7.39
C ILE A 100 1.66 -12.08 -6.15
N ILE A 101 0.34 -12.14 -6.08
CA ILE A 101 -0.45 -11.62 -4.95
C ILE A 101 -1.26 -12.76 -4.34
N THR A 102 -0.91 -13.11 -3.11
CA THR A 102 -1.61 -14.10 -2.30
C THR A 102 -2.37 -13.39 -1.20
N VAL A 103 -3.66 -13.68 -1.08
CA VAL A 103 -4.52 -13.16 -0.02
C VAL A 103 -5.15 -14.35 0.67
N THR A 104 -4.91 -14.48 1.97
CA THR A 104 -5.45 -15.55 2.82
C THR A 104 -6.34 -14.97 3.90
N ALA A 105 -7.42 -15.66 4.23
CA ALA A 105 -8.25 -15.29 5.35
C ALA A 105 -7.51 -15.58 6.66
N ILE A 106 -7.61 -14.67 7.63
CA ILE A 106 -7.15 -14.85 9.00
C ILE A 106 -8.28 -14.46 9.95
N GLN A 107 -8.13 -14.75 11.25
CA GLN A 107 -9.10 -14.30 12.24
C GLN A 107 -9.15 -12.76 12.26
N GLY A 108 -10.34 -12.20 12.00
CA GLY A 108 -10.56 -10.75 12.03
C GLY A 108 -10.03 -9.99 10.81
N GLY A 109 -9.63 -10.65 9.72
CA GLY A 109 -9.11 -9.94 8.56
C GLY A 109 -8.53 -10.82 7.45
N VAL A 110 -7.58 -10.27 6.71
CA VAL A 110 -6.81 -10.99 5.69
C VAL A 110 -5.31 -10.79 5.89
N SER A 111 -4.53 -11.82 5.58
CA SER A 111 -3.09 -11.69 5.40
C SER A 111 -2.77 -11.57 3.91
N VAL A 112 -1.92 -10.62 3.57
CA VAL A 112 -1.53 -10.32 2.19
C VAL A 112 -0.04 -10.56 2.04
N TYR A 113 0.30 -11.41 1.08
CA TYR A 113 1.67 -11.63 0.64
C TYR A 113 1.80 -11.24 -0.83
N ILE A 114 2.79 -10.40 -1.12
CA ILE A 114 3.07 -9.90 -2.46
C ILE A 114 4.53 -10.18 -2.78
N HIS A 115 4.77 -10.80 -3.93
CA HIS A 115 6.11 -10.98 -4.48
C HIS A 115 6.19 -10.33 -5.86
N TYR A 116 7.14 -9.42 -6.05
CA TYR A 116 7.34 -8.71 -7.32
C TYR A 116 8.83 -8.45 -7.56
N ASN A 117 9.19 -8.15 -8.81
CA ASN A 117 10.54 -7.70 -9.11
C ASN A 117 10.60 -6.18 -9.07
N ASP A 118 11.61 -5.63 -8.39
CA ASP A 118 11.89 -4.21 -8.42
C ASP A 118 12.21 -3.76 -9.86
N ALA A 119 11.48 -2.77 -10.36
CA ALA A 119 11.58 -2.31 -11.75
C ALA A 119 12.93 -1.67 -12.09
N ILE A 120 13.67 -1.18 -11.09
CA ILE A 120 14.95 -0.51 -11.25
C ILE A 120 16.09 -1.53 -11.11
N THR A 121 16.06 -2.35 -10.07
CA THR A 121 17.18 -3.28 -9.76
C THR A 121 17.01 -4.67 -10.35
N GLY A 122 15.79 -5.04 -10.78
CA GLY A 122 15.44 -6.37 -11.25
C GLY A 122 15.38 -7.43 -10.15
N LYS A 123 15.69 -7.09 -8.90
CA LYS A 123 15.74 -8.02 -7.78
C LYS A 123 14.33 -8.38 -7.28
N PRO A 124 14.12 -9.62 -6.81
CA PRO A 124 12.86 -10.01 -6.19
C PRO A 124 12.67 -9.28 -4.86
N VAL A 125 11.43 -8.87 -4.60
CA VAL A 125 10.98 -8.18 -3.38
C VAL A 125 9.73 -8.87 -2.86
N ALA A 126 9.68 -9.08 -1.55
CA ALA A 126 8.51 -9.62 -0.86
C ALA A 126 7.95 -8.59 0.14
N LEU A 127 6.63 -8.47 0.16
CA LEU A 127 5.88 -7.72 1.16
C LEU A 127 4.88 -8.66 1.82
N ALA A 128 4.82 -8.65 3.14
CA ALA A 128 3.85 -9.39 3.92
C ALA A 128 3.25 -8.47 4.99
N PHE A 129 1.93 -8.40 5.06
CA PHE A 129 1.23 -7.60 6.05
C PHE A 129 -0.19 -8.14 6.26
N ASP A 130 -0.72 -7.88 7.46
CA ASP A 130 -2.09 -8.22 7.81
C ASP A 130 -2.97 -6.97 7.74
N VAL A 131 -4.22 -7.16 7.30
CA VAL A 131 -5.27 -6.14 7.31
C VAL A 131 -6.37 -6.66 8.22
N ASN A 132 -6.32 -6.24 9.49
CA ASN A 132 -7.23 -6.69 10.55
C ASN A 132 -7.72 -5.55 11.48
N ARG A 133 -7.40 -4.29 11.17
CA ARG A 133 -7.76 -3.08 11.94
C ARG A 133 -7.92 -1.90 11.00
#